data_AF-A0A0L7JW11-F1
#
_entry.id   AF-A0A0L7JW11-F1
#
_cell.length_a   1.000
_cell.length_b   1.000
_cell.length_c   1.000
_cell.angle_alpha   90.00
_cell.angle_beta   90.00
_cell.angle_gamma   90.00
#
_symmetry.space_group_name_H-M   'P 1'
#
loop_
_entity.id
_entity.type
_entity.pdbx_description
1 polymer ?
#
loop_
_entity_poly.entity_id
_entity_poly.type
_entity_poly.pdbx_seq_one_letter_code
_entity_poly.pdbx_strand_id
1 'polypeptide(L)' 'MKNVLESRMPFLELGISMRRTARMVGVTLRTVQKVKRRYEETGNHLRRPGNGRPRCTIVPEKTVILFPL' A
#
# COMPACT_ATOMS: atom_id res chain seq x y z
N MET A 1 7.16 14.54 1.81
CA MET A 1 7.17 13.47 2.85
C MET A 1 6.54 12.14 2.37
N LYS A 2 6.55 11.83 1.06
CA LYS A 2 5.90 10.61 0.52
C LYS A 2 6.88 9.44 0.26
N ASN A 3 8.20 9.69 0.36
CA ASN A 3 9.21 8.78 -0.20
C ASN A 3 10.08 8.06 0.87
N VAL A 4 9.89 8.33 2.17
CA VAL A 4 10.77 7.77 3.22
C VAL A 4 10.38 6.33 3.60
N LEU A 5 9.14 5.91 3.33
CA LEU A 5 8.70 4.53 3.56
C LEU A 5 8.93 3.61 2.36
N GLU A 6 9.35 4.16 1.22
CA GLU A 6 9.62 3.42 -0.01
C GLU A 6 11.07 2.94 -0.05
N SER A 7 12.00 3.69 0.53
CA SER A 7 13.37 3.24 0.74
C SER A 7 13.45 2.32 1.98
N ARG A 8 13.36 1.02 1.74
CA ARG A 8 14.11 0.01 2.51
C ARG A 8 13.79 0.00 4.02
N MET A 9 12.77 -0.77 4.41
CA MET A 9 12.34 -0.96 5.80
C MET A 9 13.49 -1.48 6.69
N PRO A 10 14.17 -0.65 7.50
CA PRO A 10 15.42 -1.06 8.14
C PRO A 10 15.19 -2.10 9.25
N PHE A 11 13.98 -2.20 9.80
CA PHE A 11 13.63 -3.27 10.74
C PHE A 11 13.50 -4.65 10.09
N LEU A 12 13.23 -4.72 8.78
CA LEU A 12 13.11 -6.00 8.06
C LEU A 12 14.48 -6.53 7.66
N GLU A 13 15.39 -5.66 7.20
CA GLU A 13 16.71 -6.08 6.72
C GLU A 13 17.78 -6.14 7.82
N LEU A 14 17.75 -5.23 8.80
CA LEU A 14 18.85 -5.03 9.75
C LEU A 14 18.53 -5.53 11.17
N GLY A 15 17.39 -6.19 11.38
CA GLY A 15 16.96 -6.68 12.70
C GLY A 15 16.72 -5.56 13.74
N ILE A 16 16.55 -4.31 13.28
CA ILE A 16 16.40 -3.15 14.15
C ILE A 16 14.99 -3.13 14.78
N SER A 17 14.89 -2.78 16.06
CA SER A 17 13.58 -2.70 16.73
C SER A 17 12.64 -1.69 16.04
N MET A 18 11.34 -2.01 16.03
CA MET A 18 10.32 -1.13 15.42
C MET A 18 10.29 0.27 16.05
N ARG A 19 10.55 0.38 17.37
CA ARG A 19 10.62 1.67 18.07
C ARG A 19 11.81 2.51 17.59
N ARG A 20 12.97 1.89 17.39
CA ARG A 20 14.15 2.59 16.87
C ARG A 20 13.92 3.04 15.44
N THR A 21 13.31 2.20 14.61
CA THR A 21 12.92 2.55 13.24
C THR A 21 11.94 3.72 13.20
N ALA A 22 10.92 3.71 14.06
CA ALA A 22 9.96 4.80 14.17
C ALA A 22 10.64 6.16 14.47
N ARG A 23 11.61 6.17 15.40
CA ARG A 23 12.40 7.37 15.72
C ARG A 23 13.29 7.82 14.57
N MET A 24 14.02 6.90 13.92
CA MET A 24 14.92 7.22 12.80
C MET A 24 14.18 7.80 11.60
N VAL A 25 13.00 7.25 11.30
CA VAL A 25 12.19 7.65 10.15
C VAL A 25 11.24 8.82 10.47
N GLY A 26 11.07 9.16 11.75
CA GLY A 26 10.18 10.24 12.19
C GLY A 26 8.69 9.90 12.02
N VAL A 27 8.31 8.64 12.23
CA VAL A 27 6.92 8.18 12.12
C VAL A 27 6.43 7.54 13.41
N THR A 28 5.11 7.44 13.58
CA THR A 28 4.54 6.73 14.74
C THR A 28 4.83 5.23 14.68
N LEU A 29 4.95 4.59 15.85
CA LEU A 29 5.13 3.14 15.96
C LEU A 29 4.00 2.36 15.25
N ARG A 30 2.77 2.90 15.30
CA ARG A 30 1.59 2.30 14.64
C ARG A 30 1.76 2.26 13.12
N THR A 31 2.40 3.26 12.52
CA THR A 31 2.72 3.25 11.08
C THR A 31 3.69 2.12 10.76
N VAL A 32 4.75 1.94 11.56
CA VAL A 32 5.73 0.86 11.38
C VAL A 32 5.07 -0.52 11.49
N GLN A 33 4.22 -0.74 12.50
CA GLN A 33 3.47 -1.99 12.67
C GLN A 33 2.54 -2.27 11.47
N LYS A 34 1.84 -1.25 10.97
CA LYS A 34 0.98 -1.40 9.78
C LYS A 34 1.76 -1.79 8.54
N VAL A 35 2.97 -1.25 8.36
CA VAL A 35 3.78 -1.63 7.19
C VAL A 35 4.36 -3.02 7.36
N LYS A 36 4.85 -3.38 8.56
CA LYS A 36 5.27 -4.76 8.87
C LYS A 36 4.18 -5.77 8.51
N ARG A 37 2.95 -5.55 9.01
CA ARG A 37 1.83 -6.46 8.75
C ARG A 37 1.51 -6.58 7.26
N ARG A 38 1.52 -5.46 6.53
CA ARG A 38 1.30 -5.46 5.08
C ARG A 38 2.38 -6.24 4.33
N TYR A 39 3.64 -6.08 4.74
CA TYR A 39 4.75 -6.80 4.15
C TYR A 39 4.64 -8.31 4.38
N GLU A 40 4.29 -8.74 5.60
CA GLU A 40 4.02 -10.15 5.90
C GLU A 40 2.82 -10.70 5.09
N GLU A 41 1.78 -9.88 4.86
CA GLU A 41 0.59 -10.28 4.10
C GLU A 41 0.79 -10.33 2.57
N THR A 42 1.68 -9.51 1.99
CA THR A 42 1.76 -9.30 0.52
C THR A 42 3.17 -9.50 -0.05
N GLY A 43 4.20 -9.57 0.79
CA GLY A 43 5.61 -9.56 0.36
C GLY A 43 6.05 -8.26 -0.29
N ASN A 44 5.22 -7.22 -0.24
CA ASN A 44 5.43 -5.97 -0.96
C ASN A 44 5.38 -4.76 -0.01
N HIS A 45 6.25 -3.78 -0.28
CA HIS A 45 6.33 -2.51 0.45
C HIS A 45 5.33 -1.47 -0.07
N LEU A 46 4.72 -1.71 -1.24
CA LEU A 46 3.76 -0.79 -1.84
C LEU A 46 2.51 -0.62 -0.97
N ARG A 47 1.99 0.60 -0.96
CA ARG A 47 0.66 0.86 -0.38
C ARG A 47 -0.39 0.15 -1.22
N ARG A 48 -1.43 -0.36 -0.55
CA ARG A 48 -2.61 -0.90 -1.23
C ARG A 48 -3.20 0.21 -2.09
N PRO A 49 -3.47 -0.04 -3.38
CA PRO A 49 -4.21 0.91 -4.19
C PRO A 49 -5.54 1.19 -3.49
N GLY A 50 -5.92 2.45 -3.44
CA GLY A 50 -7.24 2.80 -2.94
C GLY A 50 -8.27 2.30 -3.95
N ASN A 51 -9.18 1.42 -3.53
CA ASN A 51 -10.43 1.24 -4.27
C ASN A 51 -11.21 2.53 -4.07
N GLY A 52 -11.08 3.46 -5.03
CA GLY A 52 -11.91 4.64 -5.07
C GLY A 52 -13.39 4.27 -4.95
N ARG A 53 -14.21 5.17 -4.43
CA ARG A 53 -15.66 4.97 -4.43
C ARG A 53 -16.11 4.91 -5.90
N PRO A 54 -16.91 3.91 -6.31
CA PRO A 54 -17.44 3.86 -7.66
C PRO A 54 -18.19 5.17 -7.94
N ARG A 55 -17.81 5.84 -9.03
CA ARG A 55 -18.52 7.03 -9.52
C ARG A 55 -19.59 6.55 -10.50
N CYS A 56 -20.77 7.18 -10.50
CA CYS A 56 -21.79 7.03 -11.55
C CYS A 56 -21.33 7.69 -12.86
N THR A 57 -20.18 7.25 -13.37
CA THR A 57 -19.76 7.52 -14.74
C THR A 57 -19.89 6.18 -15.45
N ILE A 58 -20.93 6.05 -16.26
CA ILE A 58 -20.99 5.00 -17.28
C ILE A 58 -19.71 5.19 -18.09
N VAL A 59 -18.83 4.19 -18.10
CA VAL A 59 -17.67 4.20 -19.00
C VAL A 59 -18.27 4.06 -20.40
N PRO A 60 -18.18 5.06 -21.29
CA PRO A 60 -18.47 4.78 -22.68
C PRO A 60 -17.39 3.80 -23.14
N GLU A 61 -17.79 2.70 -23.77
CA GLU A 61 -16.98 1.56 -24.21
C GLU A 61 -17.08 0.29 -23.35
N LYS A 62 -18.28 -0.31 -23.40
CA LYS A 62 -18.40 -1.75 -23.67
C LYS A 62 -19.65 -1.98 -24.51
N THR A 63 -19.56 -1.66 -25.79
CA THR A 63 -20.51 -2.11 -26.80
C THR A 63 -20.30 -3.63 -26.98
N VAL A 64 -20.83 -4.43 -26.06
CA VAL A 64 -21.05 -5.85 -26.31
C VAL A 64 -22.47 -5.96 -26.85
N ILE A 65 -22.63 -5.74 -28.16
CA ILE A 65 -23.88 -6.07 -28.84
C ILE A 65 -23.84 -7.59 -29.01
N LEU A 66 -24.47 -8.30 -28.08
CA LEU A 66 -24.90 -9.68 -28.29
C LEU A 66 -26.42 -9.64 -28.44
N PHE A 67 -26.89 -9.53 -29.68
CA PHE A 67 -28.26 -9.92 -30.03
C PHE A 67 -28.16 -11.16 -30.94
N PRO A 68 -28.84 -12.27 -30.61
CA PRO A 68 -28.87 -13.45 -31.46
C PRO A 68 -29.75 -13.18 -32.69
N LEU A 69 -29.28 -13.58 -33.87
CA LEU A 69 -30.10 -13.92 -35.03
C LEU A 69 -30.17 -15.45 -35.14
#